data_AF-A0A921AXF7-F1
#
_entry.id   AF-A0A921AXF7-F1
#
_cell.length_a   1.000
_cell.length_b   1.000
_cell.length_c   1.000
_cell.angle_alpha   90.00
_cell.angle_beta   90.00
_cell.angle_gamma   90.00
#
_symmetry.space_group_name_H-M   'P 1'
#
loop_
_entity.id
_entity.type
_entity.pdbx_description
1 polymer ?
#
loop_
_entity_poly.entity_id
_entity_poly.type
_entity_poly.pdbx_seq_one_letter_code
_entity_poly.pdbx_strand_id
1 'polypeptide(L)'
;ALAEMGALLEDFLVEHQDEMGGVIGLGGSCNTALVTRGMRRLPVGLPKIMVSTVASGDVAPYVGATDICMMPSVVDVQGLNVISRKILGNAASAIMGMASHPAAEEEDHRSLVGLTMFGVTTPCVQQVCDLLDSSCEPLVFHATGTGGKCMEKLIDSNMIHGVLDITLTEVCDLMMGGIMSAGEDRIGAVIRSKVPCVFSVGALDMVNFAALPTVPDKYKDRNLYVHNENVTLMRTTVEENERMGRWIGEKLNQCEGKVRMLLPEKGVSAIDAPGMPFYSPEADEALFKTLEETVHQTEDRKIIRLPYHINDKEFAEALKKNFDEITA
;
A
#
# COMPACT_ATOMS: atom_id res chain seq x y z
N ALA A 1 28.52 6.93 5.38
CA ALA A 1 28.33 8.39 5.49
C ALA A 1 26.89 8.84 5.16
N LEU A 2 26.49 9.04 3.90
CA LEU A 2 25.14 9.60 3.59
C LEU A 2 23.99 8.69 4.06
N ALA A 3 24.09 7.38 3.80
CA ALA A 3 23.08 6.40 4.21
C ALA A 3 22.98 6.29 5.75
N GLU A 4 24.12 6.25 6.44
CA GLU A 4 24.18 6.20 7.91
C GLU A 4 23.59 7.47 8.54
N MET A 5 23.95 8.65 8.03
CA MET A 5 23.36 9.91 8.50
C MET A 5 21.86 9.97 8.22
N GLY A 6 21.42 9.43 7.08
CA GLY A 6 20.00 9.30 6.77
C GLY A 6 19.25 8.44 7.79
N ALA A 7 19.84 7.34 8.24
CA ALA A 7 19.25 6.49 9.28
C ALA A 7 19.23 7.20 10.65
N LEU A 8 20.32 7.88 11.04
CA LEU A 8 20.36 8.64 12.30
C LEU A 8 19.36 9.80 12.32
N LEU A 9 19.20 10.52 11.20
CA LEU A 9 18.20 11.57 11.07
C LEU A 9 16.79 11.00 11.13
N GLU A 10 16.57 9.84 10.51
CA GLU A 10 15.30 9.12 10.56
C GLU A 10 14.90 8.81 12.00
N ASP A 11 15.80 8.20 12.77
CA ASP A 11 15.58 7.87 14.18
C ASP A 11 15.31 9.13 15.02
N PHE A 12 16.12 10.18 14.84
CA PHE A 12 15.95 11.46 15.53
C PHE A 12 14.59 12.10 15.25
N LEU A 13 14.16 12.13 13.98
CA LEU A 13 12.89 12.74 13.62
C LEU A 13 11.71 11.96 14.20
N VAL A 14 11.78 10.62 14.23
CA VAL A 14 10.73 9.78 14.82
C VAL A 14 10.69 9.94 16.35
N GLU A 15 11.84 10.01 17.02
CA GLU A 15 11.94 10.19 18.47
C GLU A 15 11.29 11.51 18.94
N HIS A 16 11.45 12.57 18.14
CA HIS A 16 10.96 13.91 18.48
C HIS A 16 9.67 14.31 17.75
N GLN A 17 8.95 13.38 17.11
CA GLN A 17 7.82 13.71 16.23
C GLN A 17 6.70 14.51 16.93
N ASP A 18 6.45 14.25 18.21
CA ASP A 18 5.41 14.92 19.01
C ASP A 18 5.85 16.30 19.53
N GLU A 19 7.13 16.64 19.42
CA GLU A 19 7.72 17.91 19.85
C GLU A 19 7.88 18.90 18.68
N MET A 20 7.57 18.48 17.45
CA MET A 20 7.80 19.26 16.23
C MET A 20 6.49 19.78 15.64
N GLY A 21 6.46 21.08 15.30
CA GLY A 21 5.37 21.68 14.51
C GLY A 21 5.53 21.47 13.00
N GLY A 22 6.67 20.95 12.54
CA GLY A 22 6.95 20.70 11.13
C GLY A 22 8.44 20.54 10.86
N VAL A 23 8.77 19.93 9.71
CA VAL A 23 10.15 19.68 9.27
C VAL A 23 10.39 20.34 7.93
N ILE A 24 11.49 21.09 7.83
CA ILE A 24 11.94 21.70 6.58
C ILE A 24 13.38 21.31 6.25
N GLY A 25 13.60 20.85 5.02
CA GLY A 25 14.90 20.51 4.47
C GLY A 25 15.22 21.36 3.24
N LEU A 26 16.51 21.52 2.93
CA LEU A 26 16.95 22.20 1.71
C LEU A 26 18.24 21.61 1.15
N GLY A 27 18.36 21.46 -0.17
CA GLY A 27 19.64 21.10 -0.79
C GLY A 27 19.55 20.40 -2.15
N GLY A 28 20.70 19.92 -2.61
CA GLY A 28 20.82 19.15 -3.84
C GLY A 28 20.27 17.72 -3.73
N SER A 29 20.53 16.89 -4.75
CA SER A 29 20.05 15.50 -4.81
C SER A 29 20.42 14.67 -3.56
N CYS A 30 21.68 14.75 -3.10
CA CYS A 30 22.14 14.00 -1.93
C CYS A 30 21.39 14.40 -0.65
N ASN A 31 21.21 15.70 -0.40
CA ASN A 31 20.53 16.15 0.81
C ASN A 31 19.02 15.90 0.72
N THR A 32 18.44 16.01 -0.48
CA THR A 32 17.06 15.63 -0.74
C THR A 32 16.85 14.17 -0.34
N ALA A 33 17.66 13.25 -0.86
CA ALA A 33 17.55 11.83 -0.53
C ALA A 33 17.71 11.54 0.97
N LEU A 34 18.63 12.24 1.65
CA LEU A 34 18.88 12.08 3.08
C LEU A 34 17.71 12.58 3.94
N VAL A 35 17.24 13.81 3.70
CA VAL A 35 16.22 14.44 4.54
C VAL A 35 14.86 13.82 4.28
N THR A 36 14.50 13.56 3.02
CA THR A 36 13.19 12.99 2.70
C THR A 36 13.06 11.55 3.19
N ARG A 37 14.17 10.83 3.40
CA ARG A 37 14.14 9.52 4.06
C ARG A 37 13.52 9.62 5.45
N GLY A 38 14.00 10.55 6.28
CA GLY A 38 13.45 10.78 7.61
C GLY A 38 12.03 11.35 7.57
N MET A 39 11.77 12.33 6.68
CA MET A 39 10.42 12.90 6.52
C MET A 39 9.37 11.83 6.20
N ARG A 40 9.68 10.81 5.40
CA ARG A 40 8.72 9.76 5.05
C ARG A 40 8.30 8.89 6.24
N ARG A 41 9.08 8.85 7.31
CA ARG A 41 8.72 8.10 8.52
C ARG A 41 7.74 8.86 9.41
N LEU A 42 7.76 10.19 9.36
CA LEU A 42 6.87 11.03 10.14
C LEU A 42 5.39 10.83 9.74
N PRO A 43 4.44 10.97 10.67
CA PRO A 43 3.01 10.77 10.41
C PRO A 43 2.48 11.68 9.30
N VAL A 44 1.48 11.21 8.56
CA VAL A 44 0.71 12.06 7.64
C VAL A 44 0.05 13.19 8.44
N GLY A 45 0.04 14.41 7.89
CA GLY A 45 -0.51 15.60 8.54
C GLY A 45 0.53 16.48 9.20
N LEU A 46 1.65 15.92 9.69
CA LEU A 46 2.76 16.74 10.18
C LEU A 46 3.36 17.55 9.00
N PRO A 47 3.53 18.88 9.10
CA PRO A 47 4.05 19.66 7.98
C PRO A 47 5.47 19.25 7.56
N LYS A 48 5.67 18.93 6.27
CA LYS A 48 6.96 18.49 5.70
C LYS A 48 7.25 19.23 4.39
N ILE A 49 8.30 20.05 4.34
CA ILE A 49 8.73 20.75 3.11
C ILE A 49 10.18 20.43 2.78
N MET A 50 10.43 20.03 1.53
CA MET A 50 11.78 19.83 1.00
C MET A 50 12.07 20.82 -0.15
N VAL A 51 12.93 21.81 0.10
CA VAL A 51 13.42 22.74 -0.93
C VAL A 51 14.55 22.09 -1.72
N SER A 52 14.28 21.61 -2.93
CA SER A 52 15.18 20.73 -3.67
C SER A 52 15.55 21.25 -5.06
N THR A 53 16.81 21.06 -5.45
CA THR A 53 17.27 21.30 -6.84
C THR A 53 16.71 20.27 -7.82
N VAL A 54 16.19 19.14 -7.32
CA VAL A 54 15.63 18.04 -8.11
C VAL A 54 14.12 17.90 -7.93
N ALA A 55 13.43 18.92 -7.40
CA ALA A 55 11.97 18.91 -7.23
C ALA A 55 11.21 18.92 -8.58
N SER A 56 11.82 19.42 -9.65
CA SER A 56 11.23 19.47 -11.00
C SER A 56 11.70 18.26 -11.84
N GLY A 57 11.40 17.06 -11.37
CA GLY A 57 11.75 15.79 -12.00
C GLY A 57 10.92 14.64 -11.43
N ASP A 58 11.42 13.40 -11.54
CA ASP A 58 10.82 12.28 -10.82
C ASP A 58 11.12 12.41 -9.32
N VAL A 59 10.05 12.67 -8.55
CA VAL A 59 10.12 12.83 -7.10
C VAL A 59 9.54 11.65 -6.33
N ALA A 60 9.04 10.61 -7.01
CA ALA A 60 8.43 9.46 -6.35
C ALA A 60 9.38 8.78 -5.33
N PRO A 61 10.70 8.62 -5.59
CA PRO A 61 11.64 8.08 -4.60
C PRO A 61 11.86 8.98 -3.37
N TYR A 62 11.57 10.28 -3.47
CA TYR A 62 11.72 11.24 -2.38
C TYR A 62 10.43 11.36 -1.54
N VAL A 63 9.27 11.42 -2.19
CA VAL A 63 7.99 11.61 -1.49
C VAL A 63 7.40 10.28 -1.00
N GLY A 64 7.54 9.20 -1.76
CA GLY A 64 6.91 7.92 -1.45
C GLY A 64 5.40 8.06 -1.29
N ALA A 65 4.84 7.36 -0.30
CA ALA A 65 3.41 7.36 0.01
C ALA A 65 3.03 8.41 1.08
N THR A 66 3.70 9.56 1.08
CA THR A 66 3.53 10.60 2.12
C THR A 66 3.17 11.94 1.52
N ASP A 67 2.85 12.89 2.41
CA ASP A 67 2.43 14.27 2.15
C ASP A 67 3.60 15.28 2.12
N ILE A 68 4.82 14.84 1.74
CA ILE A 68 5.97 15.73 1.60
C ILE A 68 5.74 16.72 0.45
N CYS A 69 5.81 18.02 0.76
CA CYS A 69 5.78 19.06 -0.24
C CYS A 69 7.19 19.30 -0.82
N MET A 70 7.36 19.04 -2.11
CA MET A 70 8.59 19.32 -2.85
C MET A 70 8.54 20.74 -3.41
N MET A 71 9.47 21.61 -2.98
CA MET A 71 9.57 22.98 -3.46
C MET A 71 10.82 23.16 -4.33
N PRO A 72 10.70 23.53 -5.61
CA PRO A 72 11.87 23.80 -6.45
C PRO A 72 12.74 24.93 -5.92
N SER A 73 14.05 24.68 -5.77
CA SER A 73 15.01 25.72 -5.35
C SER A 73 15.26 26.79 -6.42
N VAL A 74 14.86 26.51 -7.67
CA VAL A 74 15.06 27.31 -8.91
C VAL A 74 16.53 27.44 -9.33
N VAL A 75 17.40 27.79 -8.41
CA VAL A 75 18.86 27.85 -8.59
C VAL A 75 19.52 26.81 -7.69
N ASP A 76 20.78 26.48 -7.98
CA ASP A 76 21.55 25.60 -7.10
C ASP A 76 21.64 26.19 -5.68
N VAL A 77 21.68 25.32 -4.68
CA VAL A 77 21.73 25.69 -3.26
C VAL A 77 23.18 25.96 -2.86
N GLN A 78 23.72 27.03 -3.43
CA GLN A 78 25.11 27.46 -3.26
C GLN A 78 25.16 28.89 -2.70
N GLY A 79 24.81 29.00 -1.42
CA GLY A 79 24.76 30.29 -0.71
C GLY A 79 23.53 31.16 -1.02
N LEU A 80 23.51 32.36 -0.45
CA LEU A 80 22.38 33.29 -0.55
C LEU A 80 22.58 34.28 -1.69
N ASN A 81 21.72 34.21 -2.70
CA ASN A 81 21.59 35.17 -3.79
C ASN A 81 20.17 35.76 -3.82
N VAL A 82 19.94 36.72 -4.71
CA VAL A 82 18.65 37.43 -4.81
C VAL A 82 17.47 36.50 -5.11
N ILE A 83 17.71 35.35 -5.74
CA ILE A 83 16.70 34.33 -6.02
C ILE A 83 16.55 33.40 -4.82
N SER A 84 17.64 32.81 -4.32
CA SER A 84 17.56 31.85 -3.20
C SER A 84 17.00 32.49 -1.92
N ARG A 85 17.25 33.78 -1.66
CA ARG A 85 16.59 34.51 -0.55
C ARG A 85 15.06 34.54 -0.68
N LYS A 86 14.54 34.76 -1.88
CA LYS A 86 13.09 34.77 -2.13
C LYS A 86 12.50 33.38 -1.96
N ILE A 87 13.13 32.38 -2.57
CA ILE A 87 12.65 30.99 -2.51
C ILE A 87 12.67 30.45 -1.07
N LEU A 88 13.78 30.63 -0.34
CA LEU A 88 13.88 30.21 1.05
C LEU A 88 12.94 31.00 1.97
N GLY A 89 12.73 32.30 1.71
CA GLY A 89 11.74 33.10 2.45
C GLY A 89 10.32 32.60 2.26
N ASN A 90 9.95 32.21 1.04
CA ASN A 90 8.67 31.59 0.74
C ASN A 90 8.52 30.23 1.43
N ALA A 91 9.56 29.38 1.38
CA ALA A 91 9.57 28.07 2.05
C ALA A 91 9.38 28.19 3.56
N ALA A 92 10.09 29.14 4.19
CA ALA A 92 9.94 29.44 5.61
C ALA A 92 8.53 29.95 5.95
N SER A 93 7.96 30.82 5.12
CA SER A 93 6.60 31.31 5.31
C SER A 93 5.56 30.20 5.17
N ALA A 94 5.77 29.28 4.22
CA ALA A 94 4.89 28.15 3.98
C ALA A 94 4.89 27.18 5.17
N ILE A 95 6.07 26.74 5.65
CA ILE A 95 6.14 25.80 6.79
C ILE A 95 5.59 26.45 8.06
N MET A 96 5.88 27.73 8.31
CA MET A 96 5.32 28.47 9.45
C MET A 96 3.79 28.57 9.36
N GLY A 97 3.26 28.80 8.16
CA GLY A 97 1.82 28.82 7.91
C GLY A 97 1.16 27.48 8.26
N MET A 98 1.71 26.38 7.74
CA MET A 98 1.23 25.02 8.02
C MET A 98 1.33 24.67 9.51
N ALA A 99 2.43 25.02 10.17
CA ALA A 99 2.66 24.71 11.58
C ALA A 99 1.80 25.56 12.53
N SER A 100 1.53 26.82 12.18
CA SER A 100 0.77 27.73 13.05
C SER A 100 -0.74 27.66 12.82
N HIS A 101 -1.17 27.13 11.68
CA HIS A 101 -2.57 27.00 11.29
C HIS A 101 -2.81 25.58 10.77
N PRO A 102 -2.78 24.56 11.66
CA PRO A 102 -3.14 23.21 11.26
C PRO A 102 -4.55 23.19 10.67
N ALA A 103 -4.80 22.28 9.74
CA ALA A 103 -6.15 22.05 9.23
C ALA A 103 -7.08 21.77 10.41
N ALA A 104 -8.32 22.29 10.36
CA ALA A 104 -9.29 21.99 11.38
C ALA A 104 -9.51 20.48 11.44
N GLU A 105 -9.51 19.91 12.64
CA GLU A 105 -10.01 18.54 12.82
C GLU A 105 -11.48 18.56 12.41
N GLU A 106 -11.84 17.74 11.42
CA GLU A 106 -13.25 17.56 11.09
C GLU A 106 -13.93 16.86 12.28
N GLU A 107 -15.13 17.31 12.65
CA GLU A 107 -15.98 16.65 13.66
C GLU A 107 -16.57 15.31 13.14
N ASP A 108 -16.03 14.79 12.04
CA ASP A 108 -16.48 13.51 11.49
C ASP A 108 -15.91 12.36 12.33
N HIS A 109 -16.77 11.82 13.18
CA HIS A 109 -16.45 10.71 14.07
C HIS A 109 -16.51 9.34 13.39
N ARG A 110 -16.61 9.29 12.05
CA ARG A 110 -16.60 8.02 11.31
C ARG A 110 -15.24 7.32 11.44
N SER A 111 -15.27 6.01 11.64
CA SER A 111 -14.08 5.17 11.62
C SER A 111 -13.61 5.02 10.17
N LEU A 112 -12.38 5.45 9.87
CA LEU A 112 -11.78 5.25 8.56
C LEU A 112 -11.42 3.77 8.36
N VAL A 113 -11.93 3.18 7.27
CA VAL A 113 -11.71 1.78 6.90
C VAL A 113 -10.95 1.72 5.58
N GLY A 114 -9.77 1.11 5.58
CA GLY A 114 -8.97 0.94 4.37
C GLY A 114 -9.38 -0.28 3.57
N LEU A 115 -9.59 -0.14 2.26
CA LEU A 115 -9.90 -1.25 1.35
C LEU A 115 -8.97 -1.27 0.15
N THR A 116 -8.40 -2.43 -0.19
CA THR A 116 -7.60 -2.57 -1.43
C THR A 116 -8.42 -3.11 -2.59
N MET A 117 -8.22 -2.53 -3.76
CA MET A 117 -9.03 -2.77 -4.95
C MET A 117 -8.16 -2.90 -6.20
N PHE A 118 -8.60 -3.73 -7.14
CA PHE A 118 -8.13 -3.73 -8.51
C PHE A 118 -9.34 -3.83 -9.46
N GLY A 119 -9.18 -3.47 -10.74
CA GLY A 119 -10.30 -3.47 -11.69
C GLY A 119 -11.08 -4.80 -11.76
N VAL A 120 -10.39 -5.91 -11.53
CA VAL A 120 -10.92 -7.29 -11.51
C VAL A 120 -11.54 -7.72 -10.17
N THR A 121 -11.39 -6.91 -9.12
CA THR A 121 -12.00 -7.10 -7.79
C THR A 121 -12.95 -5.97 -7.41
N THR A 122 -13.13 -4.95 -8.27
CA THR A 122 -14.07 -3.84 -8.08
C THR A 122 -15.48 -4.29 -7.67
N PRO A 123 -16.08 -5.34 -8.27
CA PRO A 123 -17.42 -5.77 -7.83
C PRO A 123 -17.45 -6.18 -6.36
N CYS A 124 -16.44 -6.89 -5.86
CA CYS A 124 -16.32 -7.23 -4.44
C CYS A 124 -16.21 -5.97 -3.58
N VAL A 125 -15.27 -5.07 -3.91
CA VAL A 125 -14.98 -3.87 -3.10
C VAL A 125 -16.18 -2.93 -3.04
N GLN A 126 -16.89 -2.72 -4.16
CA GLN A 126 -18.09 -1.88 -4.17
C GLN A 126 -19.19 -2.47 -3.27
N GLN A 127 -19.41 -3.79 -3.36
CA GLN A 127 -20.39 -4.46 -2.49
C GLN A 127 -20.03 -4.32 -1.01
N VAL A 128 -18.75 -4.46 -0.66
CA VAL A 128 -18.29 -4.26 0.73
C VAL A 128 -18.49 -2.81 1.17
N CYS A 129 -18.18 -1.82 0.32
CA CYS A 129 -18.42 -0.40 0.61
C CYS A 129 -19.90 -0.12 0.87
N ASP A 130 -20.80 -0.72 0.08
CA ASP A 130 -22.25 -0.56 0.24
C ASP A 130 -22.78 -1.25 1.52
N LEU A 131 -22.04 -2.22 2.05
CA LEU A 131 -22.37 -2.93 3.30
C LEU A 131 -21.85 -2.22 4.56
N LEU A 132 -20.85 -1.34 4.44
CA LEU A 132 -20.36 -0.55 5.57
C LEU A 132 -21.46 0.41 6.05
N ASP A 133 -21.65 0.47 7.36
CA ASP A 133 -22.64 1.36 7.94
C ASP A 133 -22.17 2.83 7.94
N SER A 134 -23.08 3.75 8.27
CA SER A 134 -22.80 5.19 8.26
C SER A 134 -21.79 5.65 9.31
N SER A 135 -21.36 4.78 10.23
CA SER A 135 -20.29 5.07 11.19
C SER A 135 -18.90 4.78 10.64
N CYS A 136 -18.81 4.18 9.44
CA CYS A 136 -17.56 3.92 8.75
C CYS A 136 -17.41 4.82 7.51
N GLU A 137 -16.16 5.19 7.21
CA GLU A 137 -15.81 5.86 5.96
C GLU A 137 -14.82 4.98 5.17
N PRO A 138 -15.23 4.44 4.01
CA PRO A 138 -14.36 3.62 3.19
C PRO A 138 -13.32 4.47 2.44
N LEU A 139 -12.06 4.13 2.61
CA LEU A 139 -10.94 4.62 1.82
C LEU A 139 -10.46 3.52 0.88
N VAL A 140 -10.76 3.67 -0.42
CA VAL A 140 -10.42 2.66 -1.43
C VAL A 140 -9.06 2.97 -2.06
N PHE A 141 -8.14 2.01 -1.99
CA PHE A 141 -6.79 2.11 -2.52
C PHE A 141 -6.61 1.18 -3.72
N HIS A 142 -6.24 1.74 -4.85
CA HIS A 142 -5.94 0.96 -6.05
C HIS A 142 -4.58 0.24 -5.89
N ALA A 143 -4.59 -1.09 -5.86
CA ALA A 143 -3.45 -1.98 -5.56
C ALA A 143 -2.37 -1.98 -6.67
N THR A 144 -1.74 -0.83 -6.86
CA THR A 144 -0.76 -0.50 -7.90
C THR A 144 0.66 -0.37 -7.34
N GLY A 145 0.90 -0.93 -6.17
CA GLY A 145 2.11 -0.79 -5.37
C GLY A 145 2.10 0.48 -4.53
N THR A 146 1.72 1.62 -5.13
CA THR A 146 1.57 2.88 -4.39
C THR A 146 0.32 2.87 -3.52
N GLY A 147 -0.78 2.26 -3.98
CA GLY A 147 -2.02 2.18 -3.21
C GLY A 147 -1.85 1.47 -1.87
N GLY A 148 -1.28 0.26 -1.86
CA GLY A 148 -1.00 -0.46 -0.62
C GLY A 148 -0.05 0.32 0.29
N LYS A 149 1.00 0.96 -0.25
CA LYS A 149 1.90 1.83 0.53
C LYS A 149 1.18 3.02 1.16
N CYS A 150 0.25 3.66 0.45
CA CYS A 150 -0.55 4.77 0.99
C CYS A 150 -1.47 4.30 2.11
N MET A 151 -2.17 3.18 1.91
CA MET A 151 -3.00 2.58 2.94
C MET A 151 -2.18 2.28 4.19
N GLU A 152 -1.05 1.60 4.04
CA GLU A 152 -0.16 1.26 5.15
C GLU A 152 0.46 2.49 5.81
N LYS A 153 0.74 3.54 5.06
CA LYS A 153 1.21 4.80 5.65
C LYS A 153 0.14 5.44 6.55
N LEU A 154 -1.12 5.37 6.18
CA LEU A 154 -2.23 5.88 6.99
C LEU A 154 -2.49 5.00 8.22
N ILE A 155 -2.25 3.68 8.12
CA ILE A 155 -2.25 2.76 9.27
C ILE A 155 -1.11 3.13 10.22
N ASP A 156 0.13 3.26 9.73
CA ASP A 156 1.30 3.66 10.55
C ASP A 156 1.14 5.07 11.16
N SER A 157 0.27 5.91 10.58
CA SER A 157 -0.07 7.24 11.10
C SER A 157 -1.27 7.23 12.05
N ASN A 158 -1.78 6.05 12.44
CA ASN A 158 -2.96 5.84 13.30
C ASN A 158 -4.25 6.52 12.79
N MET A 159 -4.41 6.64 11.46
CA MET A 159 -5.60 7.24 10.86
C MET A 159 -6.64 6.19 10.45
N ILE A 160 -6.19 5.01 10.01
CA ILE A 160 -7.07 3.89 9.65
C ILE A 160 -7.18 2.93 10.83
N HIS A 161 -8.42 2.63 11.24
CA HIS A 161 -8.71 1.84 12.44
C HIS A 161 -9.23 0.43 12.13
N GLY A 162 -9.48 0.13 10.87
CA GLY A 162 -9.85 -1.19 10.40
C GLY A 162 -9.50 -1.36 8.92
N VAL A 163 -9.16 -2.57 8.51
CA VAL A 163 -8.70 -2.85 7.15
C VAL A 163 -9.44 -4.06 6.55
N LEU A 164 -9.85 -3.90 5.30
CA LEU A 164 -10.34 -4.94 4.41
C LEU A 164 -9.37 -5.03 3.22
N ASP A 165 -8.25 -5.72 3.41
CA ASP A 165 -7.21 -5.86 2.40
C ASP A 165 -7.58 -6.97 1.41
N ILE A 166 -8.58 -6.69 0.58
CA ILE A 166 -9.23 -7.64 -0.33
C ILE A 166 -8.31 -8.03 -1.49
N THR A 167 -7.44 -7.13 -1.93
CA THR A 167 -6.62 -7.28 -3.13
C THR A 167 -5.12 -7.20 -2.81
N LEU A 168 -4.45 -8.36 -2.80
CA LEU A 168 -3.02 -8.49 -2.48
C LEU A 168 -2.10 -8.64 -3.71
N THR A 169 -2.59 -8.35 -4.92
CA THR A 169 -1.85 -8.47 -6.20
C THR A 169 -0.45 -7.83 -6.23
N GLU A 170 -0.20 -6.81 -5.40
CA GLU A 170 1.11 -6.16 -5.27
C GLU A 170 2.23 -7.14 -4.82
N VAL A 171 1.86 -8.28 -4.22
CA VAL A 171 2.76 -9.38 -3.87
C VAL A 171 3.22 -10.15 -5.12
N CYS A 172 2.37 -10.33 -6.13
CA CYS A 172 2.76 -10.93 -7.42
C CYS A 172 3.88 -10.13 -8.06
N ASP A 173 3.67 -8.81 -8.13
CA ASP A 173 4.62 -7.88 -8.71
C ASP A 173 5.94 -7.83 -7.94
N LEU A 174 5.90 -7.88 -6.60
CA LEU A 174 7.10 -8.00 -5.77
C LEU A 174 7.93 -9.24 -6.16
N MET A 175 7.28 -10.39 -6.29
CA MET A 175 7.99 -11.67 -6.41
C MET A 175 8.43 -12.02 -7.83
N MET A 176 7.70 -11.54 -8.83
CA MET A 176 7.93 -11.84 -10.25
C MET A 176 8.52 -10.64 -11.01
N GLY A 177 8.71 -9.50 -10.35
CA GLY A 177 9.32 -8.30 -10.93
C GLY A 177 8.36 -7.52 -11.83
N GLY A 178 7.09 -7.46 -11.42
CA GLY A 178 6.09 -6.58 -12.02
C GLY A 178 6.30 -5.12 -11.63
N ILE A 179 5.55 -4.22 -12.27
CA ILE A 179 5.73 -2.77 -12.14
C ILE A 179 4.91 -2.13 -11.01
N MET A 180 4.01 -2.88 -10.37
CA MET A 180 3.06 -2.43 -9.34
C MET A 180 3.37 -3.03 -7.96
N SER A 181 4.64 -3.16 -7.61
CA SER A 181 5.05 -3.72 -6.32
C SER A 181 4.93 -2.73 -5.15
N ALA A 182 4.37 -3.20 -4.04
CA ALA A 182 4.38 -2.49 -2.75
C ALA A 182 5.65 -2.74 -1.91
N GLY A 183 6.58 -3.56 -2.40
CA GLY A 183 7.84 -3.85 -1.70
C GLY A 183 7.71 -4.87 -0.57
N GLU A 184 8.87 -5.24 0.01
CA GLU A 184 8.99 -6.29 1.05
C GLU A 184 8.28 -5.97 2.38
N ASP A 185 7.98 -4.68 2.65
CA ASP A 185 7.28 -4.27 3.86
C ASP A 185 5.75 -4.41 3.74
N ARG A 186 5.19 -4.86 2.60
CA ARG A 186 3.74 -5.07 2.49
C ARG A 186 3.24 -6.01 3.60
N ILE A 187 2.09 -5.68 4.18
CA ILE A 187 1.47 -6.22 5.42
C ILE A 187 2.16 -5.70 6.72
N GLY A 188 3.29 -5.01 6.61
CA GLY A 188 4.13 -4.56 7.72
C GLY A 188 3.42 -3.58 8.65
N ALA A 189 2.67 -2.62 8.12
CA ALA A 189 1.95 -1.67 8.97
C ALA A 189 0.87 -2.37 9.82
N VAL A 190 0.20 -3.40 9.30
CA VAL A 190 -0.76 -4.21 10.06
C VAL A 190 -0.06 -4.97 11.18
N ILE A 191 1.11 -5.55 10.90
CA ILE A 191 1.93 -6.25 11.91
C ILE A 191 2.31 -5.30 13.06
N ARG A 192 2.79 -4.10 12.74
CA ARG A 192 3.28 -3.13 13.73
C ARG A 192 2.17 -2.48 14.55
N SER A 193 1.08 -2.06 13.90
CA SER A 193 -0.03 -1.32 14.53
C SER A 193 -1.03 -2.23 15.23
N LYS A 194 -1.07 -3.52 14.88
CA LYS A 194 -2.08 -4.49 15.33
C LYS A 194 -3.52 -4.08 14.98
N VAL A 195 -3.69 -3.23 13.95
CA VAL A 195 -5.01 -2.85 13.45
C VAL A 195 -5.79 -4.11 13.03
N PRO A 196 -7.09 -4.24 13.38
CA PRO A 196 -7.90 -5.34 12.90
C PRO A 196 -7.93 -5.38 11.39
N CYS A 197 -7.62 -6.55 10.80
CA CYS A 197 -7.53 -6.69 9.35
C CYS A 197 -8.18 -7.97 8.84
N VAL A 198 -9.07 -7.83 7.87
CA VAL A 198 -9.57 -8.93 7.05
C VAL A 198 -8.85 -8.90 5.70
N PHE A 199 -8.04 -9.91 5.44
CA PHE A 199 -7.35 -10.11 4.17
C PHE A 199 -8.15 -11.02 3.24
N SER A 200 -7.92 -10.85 1.94
CA SER A 200 -8.23 -11.84 0.90
C SER A 200 -7.07 -11.91 -0.09
N VAL A 201 -7.22 -12.78 -1.08
CA VAL A 201 -6.21 -13.13 -2.09
C VAL A 201 -6.50 -12.50 -3.45
N GLY A 202 -7.27 -11.41 -3.46
CA GLY A 202 -7.76 -10.80 -4.68
C GLY A 202 -6.65 -10.42 -5.66
N ALA A 203 -6.86 -10.79 -6.92
CA ALA A 203 -5.95 -10.57 -8.03
C ALA A 203 -4.53 -11.18 -7.83
N LEU A 204 -4.36 -12.19 -6.97
CA LEU A 204 -3.10 -12.94 -6.88
C LEU A 204 -2.83 -13.87 -8.09
N ASP A 205 -3.73 -13.87 -9.07
CA ASP A 205 -3.60 -14.55 -10.35
C ASP A 205 -2.79 -13.77 -11.39
N MET A 206 -2.39 -12.52 -11.13
CA MET A 206 -1.76 -11.66 -12.15
C MET A 206 -0.55 -10.87 -11.68
N VAL A 207 0.49 -10.86 -12.53
CA VAL A 207 1.64 -9.94 -12.45
C VAL A 207 1.47 -8.83 -13.48
N ASN A 208 1.71 -7.59 -13.08
CA ASN A 208 1.50 -6.43 -13.95
C ASN A 208 2.80 -6.02 -14.65
N PHE A 209 2.74 -5.91 -15.98
CA PHE A 209 3.75 -5.28 -16.81
C PHE A 209 3.16 -4.11 -17.58
N ALA A 210 4.04 -3.29 -18.16
CA ALA A 210 3.60 -2.23 -19.06
C ALA A 210 3.18 -2.81 -20.42
N ALA A 211 3.34 -2.05 -21.50
CA ALA A 211 3.02 -2.52 -22.85
C ALA A 211 3.71 -3.86 -23.17
N LEU A 212 3.05 -4.73 -23.94
CA LEU A 212 3.52 -6.09 -24.25
C LEU A 212 5.02 -6.19 -24.65
N PRO A 213 5.59 -5.26 -25.46
CA PRO A 213 7.02 -5.32 -25.80
C PRO A 213 7.98 -5.12 -24.63
N THR A 214 7.50 -4.62 -23.50
CA THR A 214 8.30 -4.38 -22.28
C THR A 214 8.34 -5.60 -21.36
N VAL A 215 7.51 -6.63 -21.62
CA VAL A 215 7.50 -7.86 -20.82
C VAL A 215 8.89 -8.51 -20.88
N PRO A 216 9.51 -8.82 -19.72
CA PRO A 216 10.85 -9.40 -19.68
C PRO A 216 10.99 -10.69 -20.48
N ASP A 217 12.17 -10.91 -21.06
CA ASP A 217 12.39 -11.99 -22.01
C ASP A 217 12.07 -13.39 -21.49
N LYS A 218 12.30 -13.62 -20.20
CA LYS A 218 11.99 -14.86 -19.48
C LYS A 218 10.49 -15.17 -19.37
N TYR A 219 9.61 -14.20 -19.68
CA TYR A 219 8.16 -14.31 -19.53
C TYR A 219 7.39 -14.26 -20.85
N LYS A 220 8.07 -14.17 -22.01
CA LYS A 220 7.41 -14.05 -23.32
C LYS A 220 6.43 -15.18 -23.64
N ASP A 221 6.76 -16.39 -23.21
CA ASP A 221 5.97 -17.61 -23.49
C ASP A 221 4.94 -17.93 -22.39
N ARG A 222 4.76 -17.03 -21.41
CA ARG A 222 3.75 -17.19 -20.36
C ARG A 222 2.36 -16.85 -20.90
N ASN A 223 1.32 -17.19 -20.14
CA ASN A 223 -0.04 -16.76 -20.45
C ASN A 223 -0.16 -15.25 -20.18
N LEU A 224 -0.07 -14.47 -21.25
CA LEU A 224 -0.13 -13.01 -21.24
C LEU A 224 -1.50 -12.53 -21.74
N TYR A 225 -2.10 -11.61 -20.99
CA TYR A 225 -3.35 -10.95 -21.34
C TYR A 225 -3.11 -9.45 -21.54
N VAL A 226 -3.28 -8.97 -22.77
CA VAL A 226 -3.15 -7.55 -23.10
C VAL A 226 -4.43 -6.83 -22.65
N HIS A 227 -4.37 -6.18 -21.49
CA HIS A 227 -5.52 -5.46 -20.94
C HIS A 227 -5.80 -4.18 -21.73
N ASN A 228 -4.75 -3.43 -22.07
CA ASN A 228 -4.79 -2.30 -22.99
C ASN A 228 -3.40 -2.06 -23.60
N GLU A 229 -3.24 -1.02 -24.41
CA GLU A 229 -1.98 -0.69 -25.09
C GLU A 229 -0.80 -0.47 -24.13
N ASN A 230 -1.07 -0.09 -22.88
CA ASN A 230 -0.07 0.26 -21.88
C ASN A 230 0.11 -0.80 -20.78
N VAL A 231 -0.77 -1.80 -20.68
CA VAL A 231 -0.79 -2.76 -19.57
C VAL A 231 -0.98 -4.18 -20.08
N THR A 232 -0.06 -5.06 -19.68
CA THR A 232 -0.12 -6.50 -19.93
C THR A 232 -0.09 -7.24 -18.61
N LEU A 233 -1.03 -8.16 -18.43
CA LEU A 233 -1.12 -9.03 -17.26
C LEU A 233 -0.48 -10.38 -17.59
N MET A 234 0.24 -10.97 -16.66
CA MET A 234 0.78 -12.34 -16.78
C MET A 234 0.18 -13.24 -15.72
N ARG A 235 -0.41 -14.38 -16.11
CA ARG A 235 -0.99 -15.35 -15.17
C ARG A 235 0.11 -15.98 -14.31
N THR A 236 -0.05 -15.93 -12.99
CA THR A 236 0.82 -16.63 -12.03
C THR A 236 0.67 -18.15 -12.12
N THR A 237 1.77 -18.90 -11.95
CA THR A 237 1.75 -20.38 -11.93
C THR A 237 1.40 -20.96 -10.56
N VAL A 238 1.20 -22.27 -10.50
CA VAL A 238 1.07 -23.05 -9.26
C VAL A 238 2.25 -22.78 -8.31
N GLU A 239 3.49 -22.90 -8.78
CA GLU A 239 4.70 -22.71 -7.96
C GLU A 239 4.85 -21.27 -7.47
N GLU A 240 4.46 -20.30 -8.30
CA GLU A 240 4.43 -18.88 -7.95
C GLU A 240 3.38 -18.62 -6.86
N ASN A 241 2.20 -19.26 -6.94
CA ASN A 241 1.15 -19.20 -5.93
C ASN A 241 1.54 -19.83 -4.61
N GLU A 242 2.23 -20.98 -4.61
CA GLU A 242 2.79 -21.57 -3.39
C GLU A 242 3.84 -20.63 -2.75
N ARG A 243 4.69 -20.00 -3.56
CA ARG A 243 5.69 -19.05 -3.04
C ARG A 243 5.02 -17.83 -2.40
N MET A 244 3.96 -17.30 -3.02
CA MET A 244 3.16 -16.21 -2.46
C MET A 244 2.44 -16.63 -1.18
N GLY A 245 1.81 -17.81 -1.19
CA GLY A 245 1.12 -18.36 -0.02
C GLY A 245 2.03 -18.52 1.20
N ARG A 246 3.25 -19.04 1.01
CA ARG A 246 4.26 -19.10 2.09
C ARG A 246 4.60 -17.73 2.62
N TRP A 247 4.95 -16.78 1.75
CA TRP A 247 5.38 -15.44 2.19
C TRP A 247 4.25 -14.68 2.91
N ILE A 248 3.02 -14.73 2.38
CA ILE A 248 1.85 -14.12 3.02
C ILE A 248 1.58 -14.81 4.37
N GLY A 249 1.63 -16.14 4.41
CA GLY A 249 1.44 -16.90 5.65
C GLY A 249 2.44 -16.52 6.73
N GLU A 250 3.72 -16.36 6.38
CA GLU A 250 4.75 -15.92 7.33
C GLU A 250 4.58 -14.47 7.81
N LYS A 251 4.03 -13.59 6.97
CA LYS A 251 3.64 -12.24 7.40
C LYS A 251 2.46 -12.30 8.38
N LEU A 252 1.44 -13.10 8.10
CA LEU A 252 0.30 -13.29 8.99
C LEU A 252 0.73 -13.89 10.35
N ASN A 253 1.73 -14.77 10.37
CA ASN A 253 2.28 -15.33 11.61
C ASN A 253 2.90 -14.27 12.53
N GLN A 254 3.32 -13.12 11.99
CA GLN A 254 3.85 -11.98 12.73
C GLN A 254 2.75 -11.04 13.25
N CYS A 255 1.52 -11.14 12.73
CA CYS A 255 0.41 -10.34 13.22
C CYS A 255 -0.01 -10.80 14.63
N GLU A 256 0.13 -9.90 15.61
CA GLU A 256 -0.38 -10.08 16.97
C GLU A 256 -1.80 -9.49 17.17
N GLY A 257 -2.26 -8.66 16.23
CA GLY A 257 -3.65 -8.17 16.20
C GLY A 257 -4.63 -9.21 15.65
N LYS A 258 -5.93 -8.91 15.76
CA LYS A 258 -6.98 -9.76 15.19
C LYS A 258 -6.94 -9.70 13.67
N VAL A 259 -6.69 -10.83 13.03
CA VAL A 259 -6.69 -10.97 11.57
C VAL A 259 -7.52 -12.16 11.08
N ARG A 260 -8.12 -12.00 9.90
CA ARG A 260 -8.82 -13.06 9.17
C ARG A 260 -8.30 -13.09 7.75
N MET A 261 -8.10 -14.27 7.17
CA MET A 261 -7.81 -14.45 5.75
C MET A 261 -8.94 -15.26 5.13
N LEU A 262 -9.72 -14.63 4.24
CA LEU A 262 -10.82 -15.26 3.55
C LEU A 262 -10.39 -15.70 2.15
N LEU A 263 -10.63 -16.97 1.83
CA LEU A 263 -10.20 -17.60 0.58
C LEU A 263 -11.42 -17.94 -0.30
N PRO A 264 -11.57 -17.31 -1.49
CA PRO A 264 -12.67 -17.55 -2.41
C PRO A 264 -12.39 -18.77 -3.29
N GLU A 265 -13.03 -19.90 -3.01
CA GLU A 265 -12.74 -21.19 -3.66
C GLU A 265 -13.07 -21.26 -5.16
N LYS A 266 -13.84 -20.31 -5.70
CA LYS A 266 -14.23 -20.32 -7.13
C LYS A 266 -13.44 -19.35 -8.01
N GLY A 267 -12.47 -18.65 -7.45
CA GLY A 267 -11.57 -17.76 -8.18
C GLY A 267 -11.28 -16.44 -7.47
N VAL A 268 -10.11 -15.89 -7.75
CA VAL A 268 -9.54 -14.73 -7.06
C VAL A 268 -9.66 -13.41 -7.83
N SER A 269 -10.20 -13.43 -9.06
CA SER A 269 -10.34 -12.25 -9.91
C SER A 269 -11.43 -12.42 -10.96
N ALA A 270 -11.97 -11.33 -11.50
CA ALA A 270 -12.94 -11.38 -12.61
C ALA A 270 -12.45 -12.15 -13.85
N ILE A 271 -11.13 -12.30 -14.05
CA ILE A 271 -10.55 -13.05 -15.17
C ILE A 271 -10.06 -14.46 -14.78
N ASP A 272 -10.23 -14.84 -13.52
CA ASP A 272 -9.96 -16.15 -12.95
C ASP A 272 -11.29 -16.82 -12.56
N ALA A 273 -12.11 -17.10 -13.57
CA ALA A 273 -13.42 -17.73 -13.44
C ALA A 273 -13.68 -18.65 -14.64
N PRO A 274 -14.58 -19.66 -14.55
CA PRO A 274 -14.82 -20.60 -15.65
C PRO A 274 -15.02 -19.91 -17.01
N GLY A 275 -14.15 -20.25 -17.98
CA GLY A 275 -14.17 -19.68 -19.33
C GLY A 275 -13.39 -18.37 -19.52
N MET A 276 -12.80 -17.81 -18.46
CA MET A 276 -11.97 -16.63 -18.48
C MET A 276 -10.47 -16.98 -18.65
N PRO A 277 -9.65 -16.06 -19.18
CA PRO A 277 -8.30 -16.40 -19.65
C PRO A 277 -7.33 -16.84 -18.56
N PHE A 278 -7.56 -16.45 -17.30
CA PHE A 278 -6.67 -16.76 -16.17
C PHE A 278 -7.24 -17.84 -15.26
N TYR A 279 -8.37 -18.46 -15.60
CA TYR A 279 -8.97 -19.50 -14.76
C TYR A 279 -8.02 -20.68 -14.50
N SER A 280 -7.62 -20.86 -13.24
CA SER A 280 -6.77 -21.98 -12.83
C SER A 280 -7.08 -22.43 -11.40
N PRO A 281 -8.08 -23.31 -11.21
CA PRO A 281 -8.38 -23.89 -9.89
C PRO A 281 -7.19 -24.57 -9.23
N GLU A 282 -6.26 -25.09 -10.03
CA GLU A 282 -5.03 -25.74 -9.57
C GLU A 282 -4.07 -24.74 -8.92
N ALA A 283 -3.92 -23.55 -9.49
CA ALA A 283 -3.09 -22.49 -8.92
C ALA A 283 -3.72 -21.91 -7.64
N ASP A 284 -5.04 -21.74 -7.64
CA ASP A 284 -5.78 -21.21 -6.50
C ASP A 284 -5.75 -22.21 -5.33
N GLU A 285 -5.96 -23.50 -5.59
CA GLU A 285 -5.86 -24.54 -4.56
C GLU A 285 -4.44 -24.61 -3.97
N ALA A 286 -3.40 -24.48 -4.81
CA ALA A 286 -2.02 -24.45 -4.34
C ALA A 286 -1.75 -23.25 -3.42
N LEU A 287 -2.30 -22.07 -3.74
CA LEU A 287 -2.24 -20.90 -2.87
C LEU A 287 -2.93 -21.17 -1.53
N PHE A 288 -4.17 -21.67 -1.57
CA PHE A 288 -5.01 -21.86 -0.37
C PHE A 288 -4.42 -22.89 0.57
N LYS A 289 -4.06 -24.05 0.04
CA LYS A 289 -3.42 -25.12 0.82
C LYS A 289 -2.13 -24.62 1.46
N THR A 290 -1.30 -23.90 0.70
CA THR A 290 -0.03 -23.38 1.24
C THR A 290 -0.26 -22.37 2.37
N LEU A 291 -1.26 -21.50 2.26
CA LEU A 291 -1.63 -20.58 3.34
C LEU A 291 -2.10 -21.34 4.59
N GLU A 292 -2.95 -22.35 4.43
CA GLU A 292 -3.43 -23.20 5.53
C GLU A 292 -2.30 -23.97 6.23
N GLU A 293 -1.31 -24.45 5.47
CA GLU A 293 -0.14 -25.16 6.00
C GLU A 293 0.86 -24.23 6.70
N THR A 294 1.01 -22.99 6.23
CA THR A 294 2.00 -22.04 6.74
C THR A 294 1.49 -21.27 7.97
N VAL A 295 0.21 -20.92 8.01
CA VAL A 295 -0.34 -20.06 9.06
C VAL A 295 -0.62 -20.84 10.33
N HIS A 296 -0.01 -20.41 11.44
CA HIS A 296 -0.33 -20.89 12.77
C HIS A 296 -1.68 -20.31 13.22
N GLN A 297 -2.78 -21.02 12.98
CA GLN A 297 -4.11 -20.52 13.32
C GLN A 297 -4.33 -20.41 14.84
N THR A 298 -4.95 -19.31 15.26
CA THR A 298 -5.33 -18.99 16.65
C THR A 298 -6.75 -18.44 16.70
N GLU A 299 -7.24 -18.06 17.88
CA GLU A 299 -8.53 -17.35 17.99
C GLU A 299 -8.51 -15.99 17.25
N ASP A 300 -7.37 -15.30 17.30
CA ASP A 300 -7.18 -13.99 16.70
C ASP A 300 -6.65 -14.06 15.26
N ARG A 301 -6.13 -15.19 14.78
CA ARG A 301 -5.65 -15.37 13.40
C ARG A 301 -6.25 -16.62 12.77
N LYS A 302 -7.15 -16.45 11.80
CA LYS A 302 -7.87 -17.57 11.15
C LYS A 302 -7.77 -17.53 9.63
N ILE A 303 -7.67 -18.70 9.03
CA ILE A 303 -7.90 -18.91 7.59
C ILE A 303 -9.33 -19.44 7.41
N ILE A 304 -10.09 -18.88 6.47
CA ILE A 304 -11.49 -19.23 6.25
C ILE A 304 -11.72 -19.44 4.75
N ARG A 305 -11.94 -20.69 4.34
CA ARG A 305 -12.33 -21.04 2.97
C ARG A 305 -13.83 -20.83 2.77
N LEU A 306 -14.21 -20.25 1.64
CA LEU A 306 -15.59 -19.92 1.30
C LEU A 306 -15.92 -20.41 -0.12
N PRO A 307 -17.06 -21.10 -0.33
CA PRO A 307 -17.41 -21.73 -1.61
C PRO A 307 -17.95 -20.72 -2.64
N TYR A 308 -17.29 -19.57 -2.76
CA TYR A 308 -17.69 -18.41 -3.55
C TYR A 308 -16.52 -17.94 -4.41
N HIS A 309 -16.86 -17.23 -5.48
CA HIS A 309 -15.89 -16.44 -6.23
C HIS A 309 -15.69 -15.10 -5.50
N ILE A 310 -14.51 -14.47 -5.62
CA ILE A 310 -14.23 -13.23 -4.88
C ILE A 310 -15.27 -12.13 -5.10
N ASN A 311 -15.83 -12.07 -6.31
CA ASN A 311 -16.83 -11.07 -6.73
C ASN A 311 -18.29 -11.48 -6.45
N ASP A 312 -18.53 -12.66 -5.88
CA ASP A 312 -19.86 -13.07 -5.45
C ASP A 312 -20.31 -12.22 -4.25
N LYS A 313 -21.61 -11.94 -4.18
CA LYS A 313 -22.20 -11.13 -3.11
C LYS A 313 -21.98 -11.74 -1.74
N GLU A 314 -22.12 -13.05 -1.64
CA GLU A 314 -21.95 -13.82 -0.42
C GLU A 314 -20.50 -13.75 0.11
N PHE A 315 -19.52 -13.58 -0.77
CA PHE A 315 -18.13 -13.35 -0.35
C PHE A 315 -17.95 -11.95 0.25
N ALA A 316 -18.53 -10.91 -0.35
CA ALA A 316 -18.54 -9.56 0.20
C ALA A 316 -19.25 -9.49 1.57
N GLU A 317 -20.38 -10.18 1.71
CA GLU A 317 -21.08 -10.30 3.00
C GLU A 317 -20.23 -11.02 4.06
N ALA A 318 -19.50 -12.07 3.66
CA ALA A 318 -18.59 -12.78 4.56
C ALA A 318 -17.39 -11.92 5.00
N LEU A 319 -16.84 -11.09 4.10
CA LEU A 319 -15.80 -10.11 4.42
C LEU A 319 -16.29 -9.12 5.48
N LYS A 320 -17.45 -8.48 5.24
CA LYS A 320 -18.06 -7.54 6.20
C LYS A 320 -18.34 -8.19 7.54
N LYS A 321 -18.93 -9.39 7.55
CA LYS A 321 -19.22 -10.12 8.78
C LYS A 321 -17.95 -10.38 9.59
N ASN A 322 -16.89 -10.88 8.95
CA ASN A 322 -15.62 -11.14 9.64
C ASN A 322 -14.95 -9.85 10.12
N PHE A 323 -15.12 -8.75 9.39
CA PHE A 323 -14.64 -7.43 9.80
C PHE A 323 -15.32 -6.98 11.08
N ASP A 324 -16.66 -7.04 11.14
CA ASP A 324 -17.43 -6.67 12.33
C ASP A 324 -17.07 -7.52 13.55
N GLU A 325 -16.85 -8.82 13.36
CA GLU A 325 -16.45 -9.73 14.45
C GLU A 325 -15.09 -9.38 15.08
N ILE A 326 -14.17 -8.79 14.31
CA ILE A 326 -12.83 -8.46 14.81
C ILE A 326 -12.67 -6.99 15.22
N THR A 327 -13.59 -6.12 14.81
CA THR A 327 -13.61 -4.70 15.19
C THR A 327 -14.58 -4.38 16.32
N ALA A 328 -15.48 -5.29 16.67
CA ALA A 328 -16.34 -5.21 17.86
C ALA A 328 -15.59 -5.31 19.20
#